data_AF-A0A2E6L1A1-F1
#
_entry.id   AF-A0A2E6L1A1-F1
#
_cell.length_a   1.000
_cell.length_b   1.000
_cell.length_c   1.000
_cell.angle_alpha   90.00
_cell.angle_beta   90.00
_cell.angle_gamma   90.00
#
_symmetry.space_group_name_H-M   'P 1'
#
loop_
_entity.id
_entity.type
_entity.pdbx_description
1 polymer ?
#
loop_
_entity_poly.entity_id
_entity_poly.type
_entity_poly.pdbx_seq_one_letter_code
_entity_poly.pdbx_strand_id
1 'polypeptide(L)'
;MIKDALSEWDKLPKGVRKVDVPEHGKNDQGFYRELPKGGQIVKVYTRCLEERSGRLQKLADNKIGNLSAVDHLWLQHLEVRQLGNLIVSGGGPISNAVSLRIAKFHLRDNTRGEPRDWKTNEIKEWSLKVDGQGKVSGNFLIGSADGQMGYQGKIEGMILVDKGRLAKFDLLVLGKHWGNSRYTQGARPGKAPMGQVFRLSDGKRASDRIPPQGIRWAPGYWNPAT
;
A
#
# COMPACT_ATOMS: atom_id res chain seq x y z
N MET A 1 -23.15 -4.24 18.35
CA MET A 1 -21.94 -3.95 19.15
C MET A 1 -21.70 -2.46 19.37
N ILE A 2 -21.29 -1.63 18.40
CA ILE A 2 -21.08 -0.18 18.67
C ILE A 2 -22.38 0.56 19.01
N LYS A 3 -23.48 0.29 18.30
CA LYS A 3 -24.79 0.90 18.60
C LYS A 3 -25.28 0.56 20.00
N ASP A 4 -25.14 -0.70 20.41
CA ASP A 4 -25.59 -1.16 21.73
C ASP A 4 -24.70 -0.56 22.83
N ALA A 5 -23.38 -0.50 22.63
CA ALA A 5 -22.46 0.15 23.56
C ALA A 5 -22.74 1.65 23.71
N LEU A 6 -23.04 2.36 22.61
CA LEU A 6 -23.43 3.77 22.65
C LEU A 6 -24.78 3.97 23.36
N SER A 7 -25.75 3.08 23.12
CA SER A 7 -27.04 3.08 23.82
C SER A 7 -26.86 2.87 25.33
N GLU A 8 -26.02 1.94 25.76
CA GLU A 8 -25.72 1.74 27.19
C GLU A 8 -24.96 2.91 27.80
N TRP A 9 -23.99 3.49 27.07
CA TRP A 9 -23.32 4.73 27.48
C TRP A 9 -24.32 5.88 27.67
N ASP A 10 -25.30 6.00 26.78
CA ASP A 10 -26.35 7.01 26.83
C ASP A 10 -27.40 6.79 27.93
N LYS A 11 -27.35 5.66 28.64
CA LYS A 11 -28.15 5.42 29.85
C LYS A 11 -27.42 5.80 31.14
N LEU A 12 -26.09 5.95 31.12
CA LEU A 12 -25.32 6.31 32.32
C LEU A 12 -25.69 7.71 32.83
N PRO A 13 -25.70 7.98 34.14
CA PRO A 13 -25.94 9.33 34.66
C PRO A 13 -24.95 10.35 34.08
N LYS A 14 -25.40 11.57 33.76
CA LYS A 14 -24.54 12.63 33.15
C LYS A 14 -23.26 12.92 33.97
N GLY A 15 -23.33 12.78 35.29
CA GLY A 15 -22.18 12.96 36.19
C GLY A 15 -21.08 11.90 36.01
N VAL A 16 -21.43 10.69 35.56
CA VAL A 16 -20.49 9.58 35.30
C VAL A 16 -19.92 9.66 33.88
N ARG A 17 -20.59 10.36 32.95
CA ARG A 17 -20.09 10.60 31.58
C ARG A 17 -19.04 11.70 31.50
N LYS A 18 -18.81 12.45 32.59
CA LYS A 18 -17.69 13.40 32.67
C LYS A 18 -16.41 12.61 32.94
N VAL A 19 -15.67 12.36 31.88
CA VAL A 19 -14.29 11.86 31.97
C VAL A 19 -13.39 13.06 31.72
N ASP A 20 -12.49 13.33 32.66
CA ASP A 20 -11.39 14.26 32.42
C ASP A 20 -10.45 13.61 31.42
N VAL A 21 -10.56 14.01 30.16
CA VAL A 21 -9.61 13.59 29.13
C VAL A 21 -8.36 14.44 29.35
N PRO A 22 -7.22 13.84 29.73
CA PRO A 22 -5.99 14.60 29.92
C PRO A 22 -5.59 15.26 28.60
N GLU A 23 -4.85 16.37 28.70
CA GLU A 23 -4.24 16.95 27.52
C GLU A 23 -3.38 15.90 26.79
N HIS A 24 -3.34 16.02 25.47
CA HIS A 24 -2.63 15.08 24.64
C HIS A 24 -1.14 15.07 25.02
N GLY A 25 -0.68 13.95 25.56
CA GLY A 25 0.72 13.76 25.94
C GLY A 25 1.67 13.79 24.75
N LYS A 26 2.97 13.67 25.03
CA LYS A 26 3.97 13.46 23.97
C LYS A 26 3.73 12.11 23.30
N ASN A 27 3.80 12.09 21.97
CA ASN A 27 3.74 10.84 21.22
C ASN A 27 4.89 9.92 21.63
N ASP A 28 4.58 8.62 21.74
CA ASP A 28 5.61 7.59 21.87
C ASP A 28 6.46 7.58 20.59
N GLN A 29 7.71 8.00 20.73
CA GLN A 29 8.64 8.12 19.60
C GLN A 29 8.98 6.76 18.98
N GLY A 30 8.78 5.65 19.72
CA GLY A 30 8.92 4.30 19.20
C GLY A 30 7.89 3.98 18.10
N PHE A 31 6.68 4.53 18.21
CA PHE A 31 5.58 4.30 17.26
C PHE A 31 5.28 5.50 16.36
N TYR A 32 5.78 6.69 16.72
CA TYR A 32 5.57 7.89 15.93
C TYR A 32 6.33 7.82 14.60
N ARG A 33 5.62 8.12 13.51
CA ARG A 33 6.17 8.14 12.15
C ARG A 33 5.61 9.34 11.43
N GLU A 34 6.48 10.23 10.98
CA GLU A 34 6.10 11.38 10.17
C GLU A 34 6.56 11.21 8.74
N LEU A 35 5.76 11.75 7.82
CA LEU A 35 6.18 11.94 6.46
C LEU A 35 7.42 12.87 6.46
N PRO A 36 8.56 12.44 5.87
CA PRO A 36 9.74 13.28 5.80
C PRO A 36 9.44 14.64 5.15
N LYS A 37 10.16 15.68 5.58
CA LYS A 37 9.97 17.05 5.06
C LYS A 37 10.01 17.08 3.52
N GLY A 38 8.96 17.65 2.92
CA GLY A 38 8.83 17.74 1.47
C GLY A 38 8.41 16.43 0.78
N GLY A 39 8.21 15.36 1.53
CA GLY A 39 7.70 14.09 1.01
C GLY A 39 6.29 14.21 0.43
N GLN A 40 5.93 13.22 -0.37
CA GLN A 40 4.61 13.12 -1.00
C GLN A 40 3.98 11.76 -0.72
N ILE A 41 2.66 11.77 -0.66
CA ILE A 41 1.84 10.61 -0.31
C ILE A 41 1.18 10.07 -1.57
N VAL A 42 1.34 8.78 -1.80
CA VAL A 42 0.60 8.00 -2.79
C VAL A 42 -0.32 7.06 -2.03
N LYS A 43 -1.63 7.16 -2.23
CA LYS A 43 -2.60 6.20 -1.69
C LYS A 43 -2.60 4.93 -2.49
N VAL A 44 -2.61 3.79 -1.80
CA VAL A 44 -2.65 2.46 -2.38
C VAL A 44 -3.97 1.82 -2.02
N TYR A 45 -4.73 1.41 -3.02
CA TYR A 45 -5.98 0.67 -2.84
C TYR A 45 -5.77 -0.75 -3.31
N THR A 46 -6.15 -1.74 -2.50
CA THR A 46 -6.12 -3.16 -2.87
C THR A 46 -7.53 -3.70 -2.92
N ARG A 47 -7.83 -4.52 -3.92
CA ARG A 47 -9.10 -5.23 -4.03
C ARG A 47 -8.89 -6.64 -4.55
N CYS A 48 -9.47 -7.62 -3.87
CA CYS A 48 -9.63 -8.96 -4.44
C CYS A 48 -10.67 -8.91 -5.57
N LEU A 49 -10.36 -9.55 -6.69
CA LEU A 49 -11.19 -9.55 -7.89
C LEU A 49 -11.63 -10.97 -8.23
N GLU A 50 -12.70 -11.13 -9.00
CA GLU A 50 -13.06 -12.41 -9.61
C GLU A 50 -13.35 -12.22 -11.08
N GLU A 51 -13.10 -13.28 -11.85
CA GLU A 51 -13.43 -13.29 -13.26
C GLU A 51 -14.86 -13.79 -13.44
N ARG A 52 -15.68 -12.98 -14.12
CA ARG A 52 -17.05 -13.31 -14.48
C ARG A 52 -17.30 -12.84 -15.90
N SER A 53 -17.69 -13.76 -16.78
CA SER A 53 -17.96 -13.49 -18.19
C SER A 53 -16.79 -12.77 -18.89
N GLY A 54 -15.56 -13.26 -18.67
CA GLY A 54 -14.34 -12.72 -19.27
C GLY A 54 -13.92 -11.33 -18.75
N ARG A 55 -14.51 -10.85 -17.64
CA ARG A 55 -14.20 -9.55 -17.04
C ARG A 55 -13.81 -9.70 -15.58
N LEU A 56 -12.81 -8.94 -15.16
CA LEU A 56 -12.49 -8.78 -13.74
C LEU A 56 -13.52 -7.88 -13.05
N GLN A 57 -14.06 -8.34 -11.93
CA GLN A 57 -15.09 -7.65 -11.16
C GLN A 57 -14.76 -7.72 -9.66
N LYS A 58 -15.42 -6.89 -8.84
CA LYS A 58 -15.35 -7.03 -7.38
C LYS A 58 -15.89 -8.40 -6.97
N LEU A 59 -15.39 -8.93 -5.84
CA LEU A 59 -15.97 -10.12 -5.25
C LEU A 59 -17.45 -9.94 -4.89
N ALA A 60 -18.20 -11.04 -4.89
CA ALA A 60 -19.53 -11.12 -4.28
C ALA A 60 -19.51 -10.65 -2.81
N ASP A 61 -20.61 -10.05 -2.38
CA ASP A 61 -20.70 -9.36 -1.09
C ASP A 61 -20.60 -10.32 0.12
N ASN A 62 -20.76 -11.63 -0.07
CA ASN A 62 -20.61 -12.64 0.98
C ASN A 62 -19.19 -13.22 1.11
N LYS A 63 -18.21 -12.77 0.33
CA LYS A 63 -16.84 -13.28 0.36
C LYS A 63 -15.94 -12.44 1.27
N ILE A 64 -15.08 -13.11 2.03
CA ILE A 64 -14.00 -12.47 2.81
C ILE A 64 -13.06 -11.71 1.84
N GLY A 65 -12.64 -10.51 2.23
CA GLY A 65 -11.78 -9.65 1.41
C GLY A 65 -12.50 -8.93 0.26
N ASN A 66 -13.84 -8.82 0.33
CA ASN A 66 -14.65 -8.07 -0.64
C ASN A 66 -14.53 -6.54 -0.52
N LEU A 67 -14.11 -6.04 0.64
CA LEU A 67 -13.84 -4.62 0.86
C LEU A 67 -12.50 -4.22 0.27
N SER A 68 -12.37 -2.92 -0.04
CA SER A 68 -11.08 -2.36 -0.48
C SER A 68 -10.23 -2.06 0.74
N ALA A 69 -9.00 -2.56 0.74
CA ALA A 69 -8.00 -2.13 1.71
C ALA A 69 -7.29 -0.88 1.22
N VAL A 70 -6.81 -0.09 2.17
CA VAL A 70 -6.09 1.17 1.92
C VAL A 70 -4.74 1.10 2.64
N ASP A 71 -3.69 1.49 1.94
CA ASP A 71 -2.35 1.70 2.46
C ASP A 71 -1.79 3.01 1.85
N HIS A 72 -0.60 3.43 2.27
CA HIS A 72 0.07 4.60 1.75
C HIS A 72 1.49 4.24 1.36
N LEU A 73 1.95 4.77 0.23
CA LEU A 73 3.35 4.81 -0.15
C LEU A 73 3.85 6.23 0.12
N TRP A 74 4.92 6.35 0.89
CA TRP A 74 5.63 7.60 1.08
C TRP A 74 6.85 7.67 0.17
N LEU A 75 6.99 8.82 -0.48
CA LEU A 75 8.12 9.16 -1.32
C LEU A 75 8.84 10.38 -0.74
N GLN A 76 10.15 10.29 -0.62
CA GLN A 76 10.99 11.40 -0.20
C GLN A 76 11.13 12.43 -1.32
N HIS A 77 11.39 13.69 -0.96
CA HIS A 77 11.64 14.76 -1.93
C HIS A 77 12.76 14.42 -2.93
N LEU A 78 13.83 13.75 -2.46
CA LEU A 78 14.92 13.31 -3.33
C LEU A 78 14.48 12.22 -4.32
N GLU A 79 13.67 11.26 -3.88
CA GLU A 79 13.15 10.19 -4.73
C GLU A 79 12.25 10.76 -5.84
N VAL A 80 11.42 11.77 -5.53
CA VAL A 80 10.58 12.46 -6.53
C VAL A 80 11.43 13.23 -7.54
N ARG A 81 12.47 13.93 -7.09
CA ARG A 81 13.39 14.61 -8.01
C ARG A 81 14.13 13.63 -8.93
N GLN A 82 14.59 12.50 -8.38
CA GLN A 82 15.22 11.45 -9.17
C GLN A 82 14.28 10.86 -10.23
N LEU A 83 13.01 10.62 -9.88
CA LEU A 83 11.99 10.18 -10.84
C LEU A 83 11.77 11.21 -11.95
N GLY A 84 11.69 12.50 -11.61
CA GLY A 84 11.54 13.56 -12.61
C GLY A 84 12.72 13.62 -13.58
N ASN A 85 13.94 13.57 -13.04
CA ASN A 85 15.17 13.56 -13.85
C ASN A 85 15.26 12.31 -14.74
N LEU A 86 14.85 11.15 -14.23
CA LEU A 86 14.80 9.91 -15.01
C LEU A 86 13.86 10.05 -16.21
N ILE A 87 12.65 10.59 -16.01
CA ILE A 87 11.69 10.81 -17.11
C ILE A 87 12.26 11.80 -18.13
N VAL A 88 12.77 12.95 -17.69
CA VAL A 88 13.34 13.97 -18.61
C VAL A 88 14.54 13.44 -19.40
N SER A 89 15.28 12.49 -18.83
CA SER A 89 16.44 11.86 -19.48
C SER A 89 16.09 10.72 -20.44
N GLY A 90 14.80 10.51 -20.74
CA GLY A 90 14.32 9.47 -21.67
C GLY A 90 13.79 8.20 -20.99
N GLY A 91 13.78 8.15 -19.65
CA GLY A 91 13.27 7.03 -18.87
C GLY A 91 14.32 5.98 -18.51
N GLY A 92 13.86 4.85 -17.99
CA GLY A 92 14.67 3.73 -17.52
C GLY A 92 14.07 3.03 -16.30
N PRO A 93 14.84 2.15 -15.65
CA PRO A 93 14.44 1.53 -14.40
C PRO A 93 14.24 2.56 -13.29
N ILE A 94 13.12 2.45 -12.57
CA ILE A 94 12.91 3.21 -11.33
C ILE A 94 13.93 2.74 -10.29
N SER A 95 14.42 3.67 -9.46
CA SER A 95 15.45 3.40 -8.47
C SER A 95 15.13 2.15 -7.63
N ASN A 96 16.16 1.38 -7.31
CA ASN A 96 16.00 0.12 -6.59
C ASN A 96 15.31 0.30 -5.23
N ALA A 97 15.60 1.41 -4.52
CA ALA A 97 14.96 1.73 -3.26
C ALA A 97 13.45 1.93 -3.40
N VAL A 98 12.99 2.74 -4.35
CA VAL A 98 11.54 2.97 -4.55
C VAL A 98 10.86 1.71 -5.06
N SER A 99 11.48 1.03 -6.02
CA SER A 99 10.86 -0.13 -6.66
C SER A 99 10.75 -1.32 -5.70
N LEU A 100 11.79 -1.65 -4.92
CA LEU A 100 11.70 -2.69 -3.89
C LEU A 100 10.77 -2.31 -2.74
N ARG A 101 10.63 -1.02 -2.39
CA ARG A 101 9.64 -0.59 -1.39
C ARG A 101 8.22 -0.90 -1.85
N ILE A 102 7.91 -0.64 -3.13
CA ILE A 102 6.63 -1.04 -3.74
C ILE A 102 6.45 -2.56 -3.66
N ALA A 103 7.45 -3.33 -4.10
CA ALA A 103 7.37 -4.79 -4.09
C ALA A 103 7.16 -5.37 -2.68
N LYS A 104 8.01 -5.00 -1.71
CA LYS A 104 8.01 -5.59 -0.35
C LYS A 104 6.80 -5.21 0.48
N PHE A 105 6.40 -3.93 0.43
CA PHE A 105 5.45 -3.37 1.38
C PHE A 105 4.08 -3.08 0.79
N HIS A 106 3.93 -3.05 -0.54
CA HIS A 106 2.67 -2.67 -1.17
C HIS A 106 2.06 -3.77 -2.03
N LEU A 107 2.85 -4.69 -2.61
CA LEU A 107 2.32 -5.79 -3.42
C LEU A 107 1.89 -7.01 -2.58
N ARG A 108 0.84 -6.83 -1.77
CA ARG A 108 0.36 -7.83 -0.80
C ARG A 108 -1.16 -7.83 -0.69
N ASP A 109 -1.75 -8.95 -0.29
CA ASP A 109 -3.17 -9.02 0.05
C ASP A 109 -3.42 -8.52 1.48
N ASN A 110 -3.70 -7.22 1.61
CA ASN A 110 -4.13 -6.59 2.86
C ASN A 110 -5.66 -6.45 2.98
N THR A 111 -6.44 -7.10 2.10
CA THR A 111 -7.92 -7.02 2.13
C THR A 111 -8.55 -7.77 3.31
N ARG A 112 -7.75 -8.59 3.99
CA ARG A 112 -8.17 -9.48 5.09
C ARG A 112 -7.51 -9.14 6.42
N GLY A 113 -6.70 -8.08 6.47
CA GLY A 113 -5.92 -7.70 7.64
C GLY A 113 -4.49 -7.29 7.26
N GLU A 114 -3.60 -7.40 8.23
CA GLU A 114 -2.20 -6.98 8.12
C GLU A 114 -1.28 -8.20 7.82
N PRO A 115 -0.92 -8.46 6.55
CA PRO A 115 0.00 -9.54 6.22
C PRO A 115 1.45 -9.15 6.55
N ARG A 116 2.32 -10.15 6.67
CA ARG A 116 3.78 -9.93 6.72
C ARG A 116 4.28 -9.25 5.44
N ASP A 117 5.39 -8.54 5.55
CA ASP A 117 6.12 -8.04 4.38
C ASP A 117 6.87 -9.16 3.65
N TRP A 118 7.18 -8.94 2.38
CA TRP A 118 8.03 -9.85 1.61
C TRP A 118 9.50 -9.67 1.97
N LYS A 119 10.25 -10.78 1.97
CA LYS A 119 11.71 -10.75 2.06
C LYS A 119 12.32 -10.45 0.70
N THR A 120 13.51 -9.88 0.70
CA THR A 120 14.23 -9.54 -0.54
C THR A 120 14.45 -10.77 -1.43
N ASN A 121 14.78 -11.92 -0.84
CA ASN A 121 14.96 -13.19 -1.56
C ASN A 121 13.65 -13.87 -2.01
N GLU A 122 12.49 -13.37 -1.60
CA GLU A 122 11.18 -13.86 -2.07
C GLU A 122 10.74 -13.15 -3.34
N ILE A 123 11.41 -12.06 -3.72
CA ILE A 123 11.19 -11.33 -4.97
C ILE A 123 12.02 -12.04 -6.06
N LYS A 124 11.36 -12.94 -6.80
CA LYS A 124 12.01 -13.83 -7.79
C LYS A 124 12.18 -13.16 -9.15
N GLU A 125 11.18 -12.40 -9.56
CA GLU A 125 11.25 -11.53 -10.75
C GLU A 125 10.73 -10.14 -10.37
N TRP A 126 11.42 -9.10 -10.81
CA TRP A 126 11.03 -7.73 -10.56
C TRP A 126 11.54 -6.79 -11.64
N SER A 127 10.64 -6.02 -12.21
CA SER A 127 10.93 -4.94 -13.15
C SER A 127 9.92 -3.83 -12.94
N LEU A 128 10.40 -2.60 -12.81
CA LEU A 128 9.58 -1.41 -12.81
C LEU A 128 10.34 -0.29 -13.53
N LYS A 129 9.79 0.16 -14.65
CA LYS A 129 10.42 1.13 -15.54
C LYS A 129 9.45 2.24 -15.85
N VAL A 130 9.98 3.43 -16.13
CA VAL A 130 9.24 4.58 -16.65
C VAL A 130 9.89 5.04 -17.95
N ASP A 131 9.13 5.48 -18.94
CA ASP A 131 9.68 6.05 -20.17
C ASP A 131 9.78 7.59 -20.11
N GLY A 132 10.31 8.20 -21.18
CA GLY A 132 10.44 9.66 -21.28
C GLY A 132 9.13 10.44 -21.33
N GLN A 133 8.00 9.74 -21.48
CA GLN A 133 6.65 10.32 -21.43
C GLN A 133 5.97 10.07 -20.07
N GLY A 134 6.69 9.46 -19.12
CA GLY A 134 6.17 9.14 -17.81
C GLY A 134 5.32 7.87 -17.77
N LYS A 135 5.21 7.10 -18.86
CA LYS A 135 4.47 5.84 -18.87
C LYS A 135 5.25 4.78 -18.10
N VAL A 136 4.57 4.10 -17.20
CA VAL A 136 5.16 3.06 -16.34
C VAL A 136 4.79 1.68 -16.85
N SER A 137 5.75 0.77 -16.82
CA SER A 137 5.54 -0.66 -17.08
C SER A 137 6.38 -1.51 -16.12
N GLY A 138 5.88 -2.68 -15.77
CA GLY A 138 6.56 -3.59 -14.88
C GLY A 138 5.92 -4.98 -14.83
N ASN A 139 6.71 -5.94 -14.36
CA ASN A 139 6.30 -7.32 -14.13
C ASN A 139 6.94 -7.81 -12.84
N PHE A 140 6.26 -8.73 -12.17
CA PHE A 140 6.76 -9.27 -10.92
C PHE A 140 6.33 -10.71 -10.68
N LEU A 141 7.19 -11.43 -9.97
CA LEU A 141 6.92 -12.72 -9.36
C LEU A 141 7.51 -12.69 -7.96
N ILE A 142 6.65 -12.73 -6.96
CA ILE A 142 7.01 -12.79 -5.55
C ILE A 142 6.43 -14.08 -4.97
N GLY A 143 7.23 -14.83 -4.21
CA GLY A 143 6.76 -16.07 -3.60
C GLY A 143 7.58 -16.45 -2.38
N SER A 144 6.88 -16.96 -1.37
CA SER A 144 7.50 -17.48 -0.16
C SER A 144 8.48 -18.61 -0.47
N ALA A 145 9.44 -18.81 0.44
CA ALA A 145 10.46 -19.85 0.30
C ALA A 145 9.87 -21.26 0.15
N ASP A 146 8.77 -21.54 0.84
CA ASP A 146 8.02 -22.80 0.76
C ASP A 146 7.03 -22.88 -0.42
N GLY A 147 6.90 -21.82 -1.22
CA GLY A 147 5.99 -21.73 -2.36
C GLY A 147 4.49 -21.64 -2.01
N GLN A 148 4.12 -21.67 -0.71
CA GLN A 148 2.72 -21.73 -0.28
C GLN A 148 1.98 -20.39 -0.45
N MET A 149 2.72 -19.28 -0.54
CA MET A 149 2.18 -17.93 -0.69
C MET A 149 2.92 -17.16 -1.78
N GLY A 150 2.21 -16.31 -2.51
CA GLY A 150 2.86 -15.47 -3.53
C GLY A 150 1.92 -14.55 -4.27
N TYR A 151 2.53 -13.70 -5.09
CA TYR A 151 1.84 -12.77 -5.97
C TYR A 151 2.63 -12.60 -7.26
N GLN A 152 1.96 -12.71 -8.39
CA GLN A 152 2.56 -12.48 -9.70
C GLN A 152 1.65 -11.61 -10.56
N GLY A 153 2.23 -10.74 -11.38
CA GLY A 153 1.42 -9.85 -12.19
C GLY A 153 2.21 -8.81 -12.97
N LYS A 154 1.48 -7.79 -13.40
CA LYS A 154 1.98 -6.65 -14.16
C LYS A 154 1.60 -5.34 -13.50
N ILE A 155 2.40 -4.33 -13.76
CA ILE A 155 2.20 -2.94 -13.32
C ILE A 155 2.21 -2.08 -14.57
N GLU A 156 1.21 -1.24 -14.74
CA GLU A 156 1.12 -0.28 -15.84
C GLU A 156 0.58 1.05 -15.30
N GLY A 157 0.97 2.17 -15.89
CA GLY A 157 0.46 3.45 -15.42
C GLY A 157 1.18 4.66 -15.96
N MET A 158 1.10 5.76 -15.20
CA MET A 158 1.72 7.03 -15.55
C MET A 158 2.19 7.78 -14.30
N ILE A 159 3.38 8.34 -14.38
CA ILE A 159 3.97 9.25 -13.40
C ILE A 159 4.28 10.56 -14.12
N LEU A 160 3.85 11.67 -13.54
CA LEU A 160 4.21 13.01 -14.00
C LEU A 160 4.84 13.77 -12.85
N VAL A 161 5.98 14.39 -13.12
CA VAL A 161 6.69 15.28 -12.18
C VAL A 161 6.71 16.67 -12.80
N ASP A 162 6.15 17.64 -12.09
CA ASP A 162 6.20 19.06 -12.45
C ASP A 162 6.95 19.82 -11.36
N LYS A 163 7.91 20.67 -11.76
CA LYS A 163 8.72 21.51 -10.86
C LYS A 163 9.28 20.74 -9.64
N GLY A 164 9.74 19.51 -9.86
CA GLY A 164 10.32 18.65 -8.83
C GLY A 164 9.31 18.06 -7.83
N ARG A 165 8.02 18.08 -8.13
CA ARG A 165 6.94 17.46 -7.35
C ARG A 165 6.11 16.54 -8.22
N LEU A 166 5.55 15.47 -7.66
CA LEU A 166 4.57 14.65 -8.35
C LEU A 166 3.33 15.50 -8.66
N ALA A 167 2.98 15.55 -9.94
CA ALA A 167 1.70 16.04 -10.44
C ALA A 167 0.72 14.89 -10.71
N LYS A 168 1.25 13.69 -11.03
CA LYS A 168 0.48 12.46 -11.20
C LYS A 168 1.30 11.26 -10.75
N PHE A 169 0.64 10.32 -10.10
CA PHE A 169 1.19 9.00 -9.81
C PHE A 169 0.01 8.05 -9.84
N ASP A 170 -0.27 7.48 -11.00
CA ASP A 170 -1.38 6.54 -11.20
C ASP A 170 -0.82 5.22 -11.73
N LEU A 171 -0.78 4.19 -10.89
CA LEU A 171 -0.38 2.84 -11.30
C LEU A 171 -1.55 1.88 -11.09
N LEU A 172 -1.74 0.98 -12.05
CA LEU A 172 -2.61 -0.18 -11.96
C LEU A 172 -1.74 -1.43 -11.87
N VAL A 173 -1.97 -2.22 -10.83
CA VAL A 173 -1.41 -3.56 -10.67
C VAL A 173 -2.53 -4.55 -10.91
N LEU A 174 -2.30 -5.52 -11.78
CA LEU A 174 -3.19 -6.66 -11.96
C LEU A 174 -2.37 -7.95 -11.95
N GLY A 175 -2.82 -8.91 -11.16
CA GLY A 175 -2.10 -10.15 -10.97
C GLY A 175 -2.92 -11.23 -10.29
N LYS A 176 -2.26 -12.33 -9.92
CA LYS A 176 -2.85 -13.45 -9.18
C LYS A 176 -2.09 -13.68 -7.88
N HIS A 177 -2.80 -13.59 -6.77
CA HIS A 177 -2.28 -13.83 -5.41
C HIS A 177 -2.73 -15.21 -4.91
N TRP A 178 -1.92 -15.87 -4.09
CA TRP A 178 -2.25 -17.13 -3.44
C TRP A 178 -1.65 -17.23 -2.03
N GLY A 179 -2.23 -18.09 -1.20
CA GLY A 179 -1.69 -18.46 0.10
C GLY A 179 -1.99 -17.48 1.24
N ASN A 180 -1.75 -17.97 2.46
CA ASN A 180 -1.96 -17.25 3.71
C ASN A 180 -0.64 -16.74 4.28
N SER A 181 -0.72 -15.62 4.99
CA SER A 181 0.34 -15.21 5.91
C SER A 181 0.05 -15.76 7.31
N ARG A 182 1.08 -15.87 8.16
CA ARG A 182 0.92 -16.26 9.57
C ARG A 182 -0.14 -15.41 10.29
N TYR A 183 -0.28 -14.13 9.92
CA TYR A 183 -1.14 -13.16 10.57
C TYR A 183 -2.47 -12.91 9.82
N THR A 184 -2.67 -13.52 8.65
CA THR A 184 -3.83 -13.24 7.80
C THR A 184 -4.32 -14.51 7.11
N GLN A 185 -5.37 -15.09 7.67
CA GLN A 185 -6.02 -16.32 7.19
C GLN A 185 -7.16 -16.01 6.21
N GLY A 186 -7.69 -17.04 5.55
CA GLY A 186 -8.81 -16.93 4.61
C GLY A 186 -8.42 -16.55 3.19
N ALA A 187 -7.23 -16.95 2.74
CA ALA A 187 -6.80 -16.74 1.35
C ALA A 187 -7.70 -17.52 0.40
N ARG A 188 -7.88 -16.95 -0.78
CA ARG A 188 -8.69 -17.59 -1.81
C ARG A 188 -7.95 -18.81 -2.37
N PRO A 189 -8.68 -19.89 -2.72
CA PRO A 189 -8.06 -21.08 -3.29
C PRO A 189 -7.26 -20.77 -4.56
N GLY A 190 -6.07 -21.36 -4.64
CA GLY A 190 -5.20 -21.24 -5.81
C GLY A 190 -4.76 -19.80 -6.12
N LYS A 191 -4.37 -19.57 -7.37
CA LYS A 191 -3.95 -18.26 -7.88
C LYS A 191 -5.16 -17.43 -8.28
N ALA A 192 -5.63 -16.58 -7.37
CA ALA A 192 -6.85 -15.80 -7.54
C ALA A 192 -6.57 -14.33 -7.93
N PRO A 193 -7.38 -13.71 -8.80
CA PRO A 193 -7.06 -12.39 -9.33
C PRO A 193 -7.19 -11.28 -8.28
N MET A 194 -6.21 -10.38 -8.23
CA MET A 194 -6.16 -9.25 -7.30
C MET A 194 -5.62 -8.03 -8.02
N GLY A 195 -6.23 -6.87 -7.74
CA GLY A 195 -5.82 -5.60 -8.32
C GLY A 195 -5.44 -4.58 -7.26
N GLN A 196 -4.51 -3.70 -7.62
CA GLN A 196 -4.13 -2.57 -6.78
C GLN A 196 -4.03 -1.29 -7.61
N VAL A 197 -4.38 -0.17 -7.00
CA VAL A 197 -4.28 1.15 -7.61
C VAL A 197 -3.45 2.06 -6.72
N PHE A 198 -2.43 2.66 -7.28
CA PHE A 198 -1.64 3.71 -6.65
C PHE A 198 -2.14 5.05 -7.20
N ARG A 199 -2.42 6.01 -6.33
CA ARG A 199 -2.91 7.34 -6.70
C ARG A 199 -2.27 8.42 -5.85
N LEU A 200 -1.73 9.45 -6.47
CA LEU A 200 -1.24 10.65 -5.76
C LEU A 200 -2.35 11.24 -4.86
N SER A 201 -2.00 11.53 -3.61
CA SER A 201 -2.86 12.22 -2.65
C SER A 201 -2.36 13.65 -2.41
N ASP A 202 -3.28 14.58 -2.17
CA ASP A 202 -2.96 15.94 -1.76
C ASP A 202 -2.65 16.07 -0.25
N GLY A 203 -2.83 14.99 0.51
CA GLY A 203 -2.52 14.91 1.94
C GLY A 203 -3.40 15.80 2.82
N LYS A 204 -4.52 16.32 2.32
CA LYS A 204 -5.38 17.24 3.08
C LYS A 204 -6.28 16.53 4.08
N ARG A 205 -6.71 15.30 3.77
CA ARG A 205 -7.57 14.53 4.68
C ARG A 205 -6.73 13.85 5.75
N ALA A 206 -7.24 13.78 6.98
CA ALA A 206 -6.58 13.05 8.06
C ALA A 206 -6.26 11.59 7.66
N SER A 207 -7.18 10.94 6.93
CA SER A 207 -6.98 9.59 6.40
C SER A 207 -5.79 9.43 5.46
N ASP A 208 -5.37 10.50 4.79
CA ASP A 208 -4.25 10.48 3.85
C ASP A 208 -2.90 10.54 4.57
N ARG A 209 -2.91 11.07 5.80
CA ARG A 209 -1.71 11.25 6.63
C ARG A 209 -1.40 10.02 7.49
N ILE A 210 -2.20 8.96 7.38
CA ILE A 210 -1.93 7.69 8.05
C ILE A 210 -0.63 7.13 7.46
N PRO A 211 0.36 6.77 8.29
CA PRO A 211 1.61 6.23 7.79
C PRO A 211 1.44 4.91 7.02
N PRO A 212 2.30 4.62 6.04
CA PRO A 212 2.41 3.31 5.39
C PRO A 212 2.49 2.21 6.43
N GLN A 213 1.77 1.11 6.27
CA GLN A 213 1.88 0.06 7.29
C GLN A 213 3.32 -0.49 7.40
N GLY A 214 4.07 -0.55 6.30
CA GLY A 214 5.47 -0.98 6.29
C GLY A 214 6.44 -0.07 7.08
N ILE A 215 6.08 1.18 7.35
CA ILE A 215 6.93 2.13 8.09
C ILE A 215 7.11 1.77 9.57
N ARG A 216 6.35 0.79 10.08
CA ARG A 216 6.58 0.19 11.40
C ARG A 216 8.04 -0.21 11.56
N TRP A 217 8.65 -0.79 10.51
CA TRP A 217 10.08 -0.99 10.38
C TRP A 217 10.73 0.06 9.46
N ALA A 218 10.88 1.29 9.97
CA ALA A 218 11.36 2.43 9.19
C ALA A 218 12.73 2.21 8.49
N PRO A 219 13.75 1.59 9.12
CA PRO A 219 15.02 1.34 8.44
C PRO A 219 14.86 0.53 7.15
N GLY A 220 14.11 -0.57 7.18
CA GLY A 220 13.88 -1.40 6.00
C GLY A 220 12.87 -0.81 5.02
N TYR A 221 11.93 0.02 5.49
CA TYR A 221 11.04 0.75 4.60
C TYR A 221 11.82 1.72 3.70
N TRP A 222 12.73 2.51 4.30
CA TRP A 222 13.54 3.46 3.54
C TRP A 222 14.67 2.78 2.76
N ASN A 223 15.26 1.70 3.31
CA ASN A 223 16.34 0.92 2.69
C ASN A 223 15.91 -0.54 2.41
N PRO A 224 14.99 -0.80 1.47
CA PRO A 224 14.38 -2.13 1.29
C PRO A 224 15.32 -3.22 0.75
N ALA A 225 16.55 -2.88 0.37
CA ALA A 225 17.56 -3.86 -0.01
C ALA A 225 18.14 -4.63 1.19
N THR A 226 18.00 -4.08 2.41
CA THR A 226 18.41 -4.75 3.66
C THR A 226 17.47 -5.87 4.05
#